data_AF-A0A926BJP2-F1
#
_entry.id   AF-A0A926BJP2-F1
#
_cell.length_a   1.000
_cell.length_b   1.000
_cell.length_c   1.000
_cell.angle_alpha   90.00
_cell.angle_beta   90.00
_cell.angle_gamma   90.00
#
_symmetry.space_group_name_H-M   'P 1'
#
loop_
_entity.id
_entity.type
_entity.pdbx_description
1 polymer ?
#
loop_
_entity_poly.entity_id
_entity_poly.type
_entity_poly.pdbx_seq_one_letter_code
_entity_poly.pdbx_strand_id
1 'polypeptide(L)'
;MSLAKNAPPEETAAAPAPSLLFGSRRIAVRIFIGYLLPLMISLVAGLVVPLLFTSFVGRAIKDYAQTASFVDNAYALRRAARDSESDLRGFLLYSDPNFREQFRGSRDDYRERFLRMRDFVAAQNNQSLDAQLRLADSAYRRWYDKFANSEFAAADRDFPQRNIGIAKGAVNRSARGFVGVETALDRLVGASEAYREEQLQRANLSEQWRVIFTWAIPVVAMVIAVVLARFFAVSITRPIEELRLAAEEVERGDTTRLLTGEYPQDDDEIGDLGHALSRMARTIGERSRSHAFYRSTRWHRSAHQSCRAKHGRRAHQAVGCRCREVLQPRQAVSVVSLVRLRERRKRKRRGSGCSHCRAVSHATRATSCLPLDLHT
;
A
#
# COMPACT_ATOMS: atom_id res chain seq x y z
N MET A 1 8.63 -25.31 -51.66
CA MET A 1 7.54 -24.57 -52.32
C MET A 1 6.43 -24.32 -51.30
N SER A 2 6.42 -23.15 -50.68
CA SER A 2 5.19 -22.55 -50.13
C SER A 2 5.45 -21.06 -49.93
N LEU A 3 4.86 -20.26 -50.83
CA LEU A 3 4.94 -18.81 -50.87
C LEU A 3 4.02 -18.25 -49.77
N ALA A 4 4.59 -17.91 -48.62
CA ALA A 4 3.89 -17.15 -47.58
C ALA A 4 3.95 -15.65 -47.90
N LYS A 5 2.75 -15.10 -48.08
CA LYS A 5 2.42 -13.76 -48.55
C LYS A 5 2.66 -12.75 -47.41
N ASN A 6 3.61 -11.83 -47.59
CA ASN A 6 3.86 -10.71 -46.68
C ASN A 6 2.67 -9.74 -46.74
N ALA A 7 1.87 -9.69 -45.67
CA ALA A 7 0.88 -8.64 -45.43
C ALA A 7 1.55 -7.43 -44.76
N PRO A 8 1.20 -6.19 -45.15
CA PRO A 8 1.72 -4.99 -44.50
C PRO A 8 1.20 -4.88 -43.06
N PRO A 9 1.98 -4.29 -42.13
CA PRO A 9 1.56 -4.12 -40.74
C PRO A 9 0.33 -3.19 -40.67
N GLU A 10 -0.76 -3.69 -40.10
CA GLU A 10 -1.90 -2.88 -39.68
C GLU A 10 -1.39 -1.83 -38.68
N GLU A 11 -1.46 -0.57 -39.11
CA GLU A 11 -1.28 0.60 -38.27
C GLU A 11 -2.40 0.61 -37.23
N THR A 12 -2.14 0.02 -36.07
CA THR A 12 -3.02 0.05 -34.90
C THR A 12 -3.26 1.50 -34.52
N ALA A 13 -4.38 2.05 -34.97
CA ALA A 13 -4.90 3.34 -34.55
C ALA A 13 -4.92 3.36 -33.01
N ALA A 14 -4.04 4.19 -32.44
CA ALA A 14 -3.96 4.39 -31.00
C ALA A 14 -5.34 4.78 -30.48
N ALA A 15 -5.92 3.92 -29.63
CA ALA A 15 -7.19 4.19 -28.99
C ALA A 15 -7.12 5.58 -28.32
N PRO A 16 -8.12 6.46 -28.55
CA PRO A 16 -8.16 7.76 -27.90
C PRO A 16 -8.09 7.54 -26.39
N ALA A 17 -7.10 8.17 -25.74
CA ALA A 17 -6.94 8.09 -24.30
C ALA A 17 -8.26 8.48 -23.62
N PRO A 18 -8.73 7.72 -22.62
CA PRO A 18 -9.98 8.03 -21.94
C PRO A 18 -9.88 9.42 -21.32
N SER A 19 -10.64 10.37 -21.87
CA SER A 19 -10.90 11.66 -21.24
C SER A 19 -11.71 11.40 -19.97
N LEU A 20 -11.01 11.26 -18.85
CA LEU A 20 -11.58 10.97 -17.54
C LEU A 20 -12.60 12.04 -17.12
N LEU A 21 -13.89 11.77 -17.33
CA LEU A 21 -15.10 12.00 -16.52
C LEU A 21 -15.26 13.26 -15.61
N PHE A 22 -14.45 14.30 -15.72
CA PHE A 22 -14.58 15.52 -14.91
C PHE A 22 -15.07 16.72 -15.73
N GLY A 23 -16.29 16.60 -16.27
CA GLY A 23 -16.99 17.73 -16.89
C GLY A 23 -17.21 18.87 -15.89
N SER A 24 -16.88 20.10 -16.32
CA SER A 24 -17.19 21.46 -15.81
C SER A 24 -17.57 21.66 -14.32
N ARG A 25 -17.03 20.86 -13.40
CA ARG A 25 -17.28 21.02 -11.96
C ARG A 25 -16.43 22.15 -11.42
N ARG A 26 -17.05 22.97 -10.56
CA ARG A 26 -16.47 24.20 -10.03
C ARG A 26 -15.07 24.02 -9.45
N ILE A 27 -14.14 24.96 -9.70
CA ILE A 27 -12.76 24.97 -9.13
C ILE A 27 -12.79 24.64 -7.63
N ALA A 28 -13.72 25.23 -6.89
CA ALA A 28 -13.87 25.00 -5.45
C ALA A 28 -14.07 23.50 -5.12
N VAL A 29 -14.82 22.78 -5.95
CA VAL A 29 -15.03 21.34 -5.82
C VAL A 29 -13.75 20.56 -6.13
N ARG A 30 -12.97 20.98 -7.13
CA ARG A 30 -11.68 20.33 -7.46
C ARG A 30 -10.67 20.49 -6.31
N ILE A 31 -10.57 21.69 -5.73
CA ILE A 31 -9.71 21.96 -4.56
C ILE A 31 -10.19 21.14 -3.36
N PHE A 32 -11.50 21.18 -3.08
CA PHE A 32 -12.07 20.45 -1.94
C PHE A 32 -11.84 18.94 -2.05
N ILE A 33 -12.12 18.35 -3.22
CA ILE A 33 -11.87 16.92 -3.47
C ILE A 33 -10.37 16.62 -3.36
N GLY A 34 -9.49 17.51 -3.84
CA GLY A 34 -8.05 17.30 -3.81
C GLY A 34 -7.44 17.22 -2.43
N TYR A 35 -8.00 17.94 -1.45
CA TYR A 35 -7.59 17.84 -0.06
C TYR A 35 -8.36 16.78 0.72
N LEU A 36 -9.68 16.68 0.51
CA LEU A 36 -10.55 15.78 1.25
C LEU A 36 -10.23 14.31 0.95
N LEU A 37 -9.96 13.97 -0.31
CA LEU A 37 -9.76 12.60 -0.75
C LEU A 37 -8.50 11.96 -0.11
N PRO A 38 -7.29 12.54 -0.19
CA PRO A 38 -6.12 11.97 0.49
C PRO A 38 -6.25 11.98 2.01
N LEU A 39 -6.96 12.95 2.59
CA LEU A 39 -7.23 12.99 4.03
C LEU A 39 -8.16 11.84 4.44
N MET A 40 -9.24 11.60 3.69
CA MET A 40 -10.14 10.48 3.89
C MET A 40 -9.44 9.13 3.71
N ILE A 41 -8.59 8.98 2.68
CA ILE A 41 -7.81 7.76 2.48
C ILE A 41 -6.88 7.52 3.68
N SER A 42 -6.20 8.57 4.15
CA SER A 42 -5.30 8.47 5.30
C SER A 42 -6.05 8.13 6.59
N LEU A 43 -7.23 8.72 6.80
CA LEU A 43 -8.11 8.43 7.93
C LEU A 43 -8.62 7.00 7.89
N VAL A 44 -9.13 6.55 6.74
CA VAL A 44 -9.63 5.19 6.54
C VAL A 44 -8.50 4.17 6.71
N ALA A 45 -7.34 4.43 6.10
CA ALA A 45 -6.16 3.57 6.27
C ALA A 45 -5.70 3.52 7.74
N GLY A 46 -5.68 4.65 8.43
CA GLY A 46 -5.27 4.74 9.83
C GLY A 46 -6.25 4.13 10.81
N LEU A 47 -7.56 4.18 10.54
CA LEU A 47 -8.61 3.72 11.47
C LEU A 47 -9.10 2.31 11.14
N VAL A 48 -9.43 2.06 9.87
CA VAL A 48 -10.11 0.82 9.44
C VAL A 48 -9.14 -0.34 9.37
N VAL A 49 -7.91 -0.12 8.88
CA VAL A 49 -6.92 -1.20 8.75
C VAL A 49 -6.59 -1.82 10.11
N PRO A 50 -6.26 -1.06 11.18
CA PRO A 50 -6.02 -1.66 12.49
C PRO A 50 -7.24 -2.38 13.08
N LEU A 51 -8.46 -1.88 12.86
CA LEU A 51 -9.68 -2.49 13.39
C LEU A 51 -10.00 -3.82 12.69
N LEU A 52 -9.96 -3.84 11.36
CA LEU A 52 -10.13 -5.08 10.60
C LEU A 52 -9.03 -6.08 10.97
N PHE A 53 -7.81 -5.60 11.12
CA PHE A 53 -6.66 -6.44 11.44
C PHE A 53 -6.72 -7.06 12.84
N THR A 54 -7.07 -6.26 13.86
CA THR A 54 -7.24 -6.78 15.23
C THR A 54 -8.35 -7.83 15.31
N SER A 55 -9.44 -7.67 14.55
CA SER A 55 -10.52 -8.66 14.48
C SER A 55 -10.13 -9.99 13.83
N PHE A 56 -9.16 -9.97 12.91
CA PHE A 56 -8.64 -11.15 12.22
C PHE A 56 -7.59 -11.86 13.07
N VAL A 57 -6.60 -11.12 13.57
CA VAL A 57 -5.51 -11.67 14.41
C VAL A 57 -6.01 -12.15 15.77
N GLY A 58 -7.02 -11.49 16.35
CA GLY A 58 -7.61 -11.94 17.61
C GLY A 58 -8.15 -13.37 17.56
N ARG A 59 -8.64 -13.82 16.40
CA ARG A 59 -9.08 -15.22 16.21
C ARG A 59 -7.88 -16.17 16.15
N ALA A 60 -6.85 -15.82 15.38
CA ALA A 60 -5.63 -16.62 15.26
C ALA A 60 -4.89 -16.80 16.61
N ILE A 61 -4.82 -15.74 17.44
CA ILE A 61 -4.21 -15.82 18.78
C ILE A 61 -5.02 -16.73 19.71
N LYS A 62 -6.36 -16.67 19.65
CA LYS A 62 -7.22 -17.51 20.47
C LYS A 62 -7.05 -19.00 20.13
N ASP A 63 -6.95 -19.31 18.84
CA ASP A 63 -6.74 -20.68 18.36
C ASP A 63 -5.35 -21.21 18.77
N TYR A 64 -4.34 -20.34 18.80
CA TYR A 64 -3.00 -20.68 19.27
C TYR A 64 -2.95 -21.03 20.77
N ALA A 65 -3.54 -20.19 21.62
CA ALA A 65 -3.56 -20.43 23.06
C ALA A 65 -4.26 -21.75 23.42
N GLN A 66 -5.34 -22.08 22.70
CA GLN A 66 -6.02 -23.36 22.86
C GLN A 66 -5.14 -24.54 22.42
N THR A 67 -4.38 -24.40 21.33
CA THR A 67 -3.47 -25.44 20.83
C THR A 67 -2.32 -25.71 21.81
N ALA A 68 -1.75 -24.69 22.44
CA ALA A 68 -0.72 -24.86 23.47
C ALA A 68 -1.25 -25.69 24.66
N SER A 69 -2.46 -25.36 25.12
CA SER A 69 -3.10 -26.11 26.21
C SER A 69 -3.36 -27.57 25.87
N PHE A 70 -3.53 -27.91 24.58
CA PHE A 70 -3.73 -29.29 24.15
C PHE A 70 -2.49 -30.16 24.35
N VAL A 71 -1.31 -29.64 24.01
CA VAL A 71 -0.03 -30.34 24.24
C VAL A 71 0.21 -30.55 25.73
N ASP A 72 -0.02 -29.53 26.56
CA ASP A 72 0.08 -29.65 28.02
C ASP A 72 -0.88 -30.70 28.58
N ASN A 73 -2.12 -30.77 28.05
CA ASN A 73 -3.07 -31.79 28.43
C ASN A 73 -2.63 -33.21 27.99
N ALA A 74 -1.96 -33.36 26.85
CA ALA A 74 -1.41 -34.64 26.41
C ALA A 74 -0.29 -35.13 27.36
N TYR A 75 0.60 -34.23 27.78
CA TYR A 75 1.63 -34.52 28.78
C TYR A 75 1.02 -34.85 30.15
N ALA A 76 0.00 -34.11 30.56
CA ALA A 76 -0.67 -34.36 31.83
C ALA A 76 -1.46 -35.69 31.82
N LEU A 77 -2.10 -36.03 30.70
CA LEU A 77 -2.74 -37.33 30.51
C LEU A 77 -1.73 -38.48 30.61
N ARG A 78 -0.54 -38.30 29.99
CA ARG A 78 0.56 -39.26 30.09
C ARG A 78 1.02 -39.43 31.53
N ARG A 79 1.19 -38.33 32.25
CA ARG A 79 1.58 -38.33 33.66
C ARG A 79 0.56 -39.07 34.52
N ALA A 80 -0.73 -38.76 34.42
CA ALA A 80 -1.80 -39.43 35.16
C ALA A 80 -1.83 -40.95 34.92
N ALA A 81 -1.58 -41.38 33.67
CA ALA A 81 -1.47 -42.80 33.35
C ALA A 81 -0.26 -43.46 34.05
N ARG A 82 0.89 -42.78 34.08
CA ARG A 82 2.11 -43.28 34.75
C ARG A 82 1.97 -43.30 36.27
N ASP A 83 1.29 -42.30 36.83
CA ASP A 83 0.97 -42.25 38.26
C ASP A 83 0.05 -43.42 38.62
N SER A 84 -0.95 -43.74 37.77
CA SER A 84 -1.76 -44.97 37.93
C SER A 84 -0.92 -46.25 37.94
N GLU A 85 0.09 -46.38 37.06
CA GLU A 85 0.98 -47.55 37.07
C GLU A 85 1.85 -47.61 38.34
N SER A 86 2.36 -46.46 38.77
CA SER A 86 3.18 -46.33 39.96
C SER A 86 2.40 -46.64 41.24
N ASP A 87 1.17 -46.14 41.36
CA ASP A 87 0.28 -46.37 42.50
C ASP A 87 -0.10 -47.85 42.60
N LEU A 88 -0.42 -48.49 41.47
CA LEU A 88 -0.67 -49.94 41.43
C LEU A 88 0.56 -50.72 41.92
N ARG A 89 1.76 -50.32 41.51
CA ARG A 89 3.00 -50.97 41.95
C ARG A 89 3.26 -50.77 43.44
N GLY A 90 3.05 -49.56 43.94
CA GLY A 90 3.11 -49.27 45.37
C GLY A 90 2.15 -50.16 46.15
N PHE A 91 0.91 -50.27 45.69
CA PHE A 91 -0.10 -51.14 46.27
C PHE A 91 0.34 -52.62 46.30
N LEU A 92 0.87 -53.13 45.18
CA LEU A 92 1.28 -54.53 45.07
C LEU A 92 2.51 -54.88 45.92
N LEU A 93 3.39 -53.91 46.17
CA LEU A 93 4.61 -54.11 46.97
C LEU A 93 4.36 -53.97 48.46
N TYR A 94 3.58 -52.96 48.87
CA TYR A 94 3.44 -52.57 50.27
C TYR A 94 2.10 -52.98 50.88
N SER A 95 1.11 -53.35 50.06
CA SER A 95 -0.25 -53.67 50.52
C SER A 95 -0.95 -52.52 51.25
N ASP A 96 -0.48 -51.29 51.09
CA ASP A 96 -1.04 -50.11 51.77
C ASP A 96 -2.31 -49.63 51.03
N PRO A 97 -3.48 -49.58 51.70
CA PRO A 97 -4.72 -49.08 51.10
C PRO A 97 -4.62 -47.64 50.56
N ASN A 98 -3.69 -46.81 51.05
CA ASN A 98 -3.45 -45.47 50.53
C ASN A 98 -3.09 -45.49 49.04
N PHE A 99 -2.27 -46.45 48.58
CA PHE A 99 -1.92 -46.59 47.16
C PHE A 99 -3.13 -47.00 46.31
N ARG A 100 -4.09 -47.75 46.88
CA ARG A 100 -5.35 -48.07 46.18
C ARG A 100 -6.21 -46.83 46.00
N GLU A 101 -6.23 -45.94 46.98
CA GLU A 101 -6.93 -44.66 46.86
C GLU A 101 -6.25 -43.72 45.86
N GLN A 102 -4.92 -43.58 45.95
CA GLN A 102 -4.12 -42.81 44.98
C GLN A 102 -4.35 -43.32 43.55
N PHE A 103 -4.32 -44.64 43.35
CA PHE A 103 -4.62 -45.26 42.06
C PHE A 103 -6.00 -44.87 41.52
N ARG A 104 -7.04 -44.84 42.37
CA ARG A 104 -8.37 -44.38 41.97
C ARG A 104 -8.35 -42.92 41.55
N GLY A 105 -7.66 -42.07 42.33
CA GLY A 105 -7.45 -40.66 42.01
C GLY A 105 -6.74 -40.45 40.67
N SER A 106 -5.63 -41.13 40.44
CA SER A 106 -4.85 -41.08 39.19
C SER A 106 -5.66 -41.56 37.98
N ARG A 107 -6.49 -42.60 38.15
CA ARG A 107 -7.41 -43.08 37.10
C ARG A 107 -8.52 -42.08 36.78
N ASP A 108 -9.09 -41.46 37.81
CA ASP A 108 -10.15 -40.48 37.63
C ASP A 108 -9.59 -39.19 36.99
N ASP A 109 -8.37 -38.75 37.37
CA ASP A 109 -7.64 -37.65 36.71
C ASP A 109 -7.32 -37.99 35.24
N TYR A 110 -6.88 -39.22 34.94
CA TYR A 110 -6.70 -39.68 33.57
C TYR A 110 -8.00 -39.56 32.76
N ARG A 111 -9.12 -40.04 33.32
CA ARG A 111 -10.43 -40.01 32.65
C ARG A 111 -10.89 -38.59 32.39
N GLU A 112 -10.75 -37.69 33.37
CA GLU A 112 -11.14 -36.29 33.23
C GLU A 112 -10.33 -35.61 32.12
N ARG A 113 -9.00 -35.76 32.12
CA ARG A 113 -8.12 -35.20 31.10
C ARG A 113 -8.43 -35.75 29.70
N PHE A 114 -8.72 -37.05 29.61
CA PHE A 114 -9.12 -37.68 28.35
C PHE A 114 -10.40 -37.05 27.80
N LEU A 115 -11.42 -36.85 28.64
CA LEU A 115 -12.68 -36.23 28.20
C LEU A 115 -12.47 -34.80 27.70
N ARG A 116 -11.68 -34.00 28.42
CA ARG A 116 -11.33 -32.63 27.98
C ARG A 116 -10.61 -32.63 26.63
N MET A 117 -9.63 -33.53 26.45
CA MET A 117 -8.93 -33.66 25.17
C MET A 117 -9.87 -34.13 24.05
N ARG A 118 -10.77 -35.07 24.33
CA ARG A 118 -11.75 -35.56 23.35
C ARG A 118 -12.66 -34.45 22.88
N ASP A 119 -13.18 -33.65 23.79
CA ASP A 119 -14.08 -32.54 23.47
C ASP A 119 -13.35 -31.46 22.64
N PHE A 120 -12.07 -31.18 22.97
CA PHE A 120 -11.22 -30.31 22.15
C PHE A 120 -11.00 -30.85 20.73
N VAL A 121 -10.62 -32.12 20.60
CA VAL A 121 -10.36 -32.75 19.30
C VAL A 121 -11.62 -32.79 18.44
N ALA A 122 -12.78 -33.05 19.05
CA ALA A 122 -14.07 -33.00 18.36
C ALA A 122 -14.39 -31.59 17.84
N ALA A 123 -14.10 -30.55 18.62
CA ALA A 123 -14.30 -29.16 18.20
C ALA A 123 -13.40 -28.74 17.03
N GLN A 124 -12.18 -29.30 16.95
CA GLN A 124 -11.21 -29.01 15.88
C GLN A 124 -11.41 -29.89 14.63
N ASN A 125 -12.28 -30.91 14.69
CA ASN A 125 -12.52 -31.88 13.63
C ASN A 125 -11.23 -32.53 13.07
N ASN A 126 -10.25 -32.78 13.95
CA ASN A 126 -8.95 -33.34 13.57
C ASN A 126 -8.95 -34.87 13.71
N GLN A 127 -9.17 -35.57 12.60
CA GLN A 127 -9.26 -37.03 12.56
C GLN A 127 -7.98 -37.75 12.98
N SER A 128 -6.80 -37.17 12.72
CA SER A 128 -5.52 -37.82 13.07
C SER A 128 -5.29 -37.80 14.58
N LEU A 129 -5.52 -36.66 15.24
CA LEU A 129 -5.45 -36.54 16.70
C LEU A 129 -6.49 -37.42 17.38
N ASP A 130 -7.71 -37.47 16.85
CA ASP A 130 -8.80 -38.30 17.36
C ASP A 130 -8.44 -39.79 17.33
N ALA A 131 -7.81 -40.25 16.24
CA ALA A 131 -7.33 -41.62 16.13
C ALA A 131 -6.24 -41.94 17.17
N GLN A 132 -5.27 -41.05 17.38
CA GLN A 132 -4.21 -41.26 18.40
C GLN A 132 -4.77 -41.23 19.82
N LEU A 133 -5.71 -40.32 20.10
CA LEU A 133 -6.35 -40.20 21.41
C LEU A 133 -7.16 -41.46 21.75
N ARG A 134 -7.94 -41.99 20.79
CA ARG A 134 -8.63 -43.29 20.95
C ARG A 134 -7.68 -44.46 21.13
N LEU A 135 -6.56 -44.46 20.41
CA LEU A 135 -5.54 -45.49 20.55
C LEU A 135 -4.99 -45.52 21.98
N ALA A 136 -4.65 -44.34 22.54
CA ALA A 136 -4.17 -44.19 23.91
C ALA A 136 -5.20 -44.67 24.96
N ASP A 137 -6.46 -44.24 24.85
CA ASP A 137 -7.53 -44.68 25.78
C ASP A 137 -7.79 -46.19 25.68
N SER A 138 -7.85 -46.73 24.46
CA SER A 138 -8.04 -48.17 24.28
C SER A 138 -6.87 -48.97 24.88
N ALA A 139 -5.63 -48.48 24.79
CA ALA A 139 -4.46 -49.11 25.39
C ALA A 139 -4.53 -49.06 26.92
N TYR A 140 -4.86 -47.90 27.48
CA TYR A 140 -5.01 -47.71 28.92
C TYR A 140 -6.12 -48.62 29.49
N ARG A 141 -7.29 -48.66 28.86
CA ARG A 141 -8.40 -49.55 29.28
C ARG A 141 -8.03 -51.02 29.20
N ARG A 142 -7.39 -51.48 28.12
CA ARG A 142 -6.93 -52.87 28.01
C ARG A 142 -5.93 -53.21 29.12
N TRP A 143 -5.01 -52.31 29.44
CA TRP A 143 -4.09 -52.51 30.55
C TRP A 143 -4.83 -52.56 31.90
N TYR A 144 -5.76 -51.64 32.11
CA TYR A 144 -6.57 -51.56 33.32
C TYR A 144 -7.38 -52.85 33.54
N ASP A 145 -8.14 -53.29 32.54
CA ASP A 145 -9.02 -54.45 32.62
C ASP A 145 -8.22 -55.75 32.79
N LYS A 146 -7.14 -55.90 32.01
CA LYS A 146 -6.36 -57.15 31.97
C LYS A 146 -5.40 -57.30 33.14
N PHE A 147 -4.84 -56.20 33.65
CA PHE A 147 -3.81 -56.22 34.69
C PHE A 147 -4.29 -55.57 35.97
N ALA A 148 -4.54 -54.25 35.96
CA ALA A 148 -4.82 -53.51 37.19
C ALA A 148 -5.99 -54.08 37.99
N ASN A 149 -7.15 -54.25 37.34
CA ASN A 149 -8.35 -54.75 38.00
C ASN A 149 -8.17 -56.20 38.49
N SER A 150 -7.52 -57.04 37.67
CA SER A 150 -7.24 -58.43 38.04
C SER A 150 -6.31 -58.55 39.26
N GLU A 151 -5.31 -57.67 39.36
CA GLU A 151 -4.35 -57.68 40.45
C GLU A 151 -4.95 -57.13 41.74
N PHE A 152 -5.81 -56.11 41.69
CA PHE A 152 -6.59 -55.69 42.87
C PHE A 152 -7.49 -56.82 43.38
N ALA A 153 -8.22 -57.48 42.48
CA ALA A 153 -9.13 -58.58 42.85
C ALA A 153 -8.40 -59.83 43.37
N ALA A 154 -7.21 -60.16 42.83
CA ALA A 154 -6.38 -61.23 43.35
C ALA A 154 -5.84 -60.87 44.74
N ALA A 155 -5.40 -59.63 44.91
CA ALA A 155 -4.82 -59.20 46.16
C ALA A 155 -5.87 -59.18 47.28
N ASP A 156 -7.10 -58.72 47.03
CA ASP A 156 -8.23 -58.81 47.98
C ASP A 156 -8.50 -60.24 48.51
N ARG A 157 -8.13 -61.29 47.78
CA ARG A 157 -8.30 -62.69 48.20
C ARG A 157 -7.11 -63.22 49.00
N ASP A 158 -5.89 -62.88 48.60
CA ASP A 158 -4.67 -63.59 49.02
C ASP A 158 -3.74 -62.76 49.96
N PHE A 159 -4.13 -61.53 50.32
CA PHE A 159 -3.23 -60.58 50.99
C PHE A 159 -2.57 -61.03 52.31
N PRO A 160 -3.23 -61.76 53.23
CA PRO A 160 -2.59 -62.16 54.48
C PRO A 160 -1.35 -63.07 54.28
N GLN A 161 -1.14 -63.66 53.10
CA GLN A 161 -0.09 -64.66 52.85
C GLN A 161 0.81 -64.37 51.63
N ARG A 162 0.72 -63.18 51.02
CA ARG A 162 1.44 -62.91 49.76
C ARG A 162 2.95 -62.72 50.01
N ASN A 163 3.75 -63.73 49.62
CA ASN A 163 5.22 -63.62 49.61
C ASN A 163 5.68 -62.53 48.63
N ILE A 164 6.72 -61.76 49.02
CA ILE A 164 7.43 -60.74 48.22
C ILE A 164 7.73 -61.22 46.79
N GLY A 165 8.08 -62.50 46.58
CA GLY A 165 8.33 -63.05 45.25
C GLY A 165 7.12 -62.99 44.32
N ILE A 166 5.93 -63.27 44.83
CA ILE A 166 4.66 -63.22 44.07
C ILE A 166 4.33 -61.76 43.72
N ALA A 167 4.52 -60.84 44.68
CA ALA A 167 4.33 -59.41 44.48
C ALA A 167 5.25 -58.85 43.37
N LYS A 168 6.55 -59.21 43.39
CA LYS A 168 7.50 -58.83 42.33
C LYS A 168 7.07 -59.34 40.95
N GLY A 169 6.54 -60.57 40.88
CA GLY A 169 5.99 -61.13 39.64
C GLY A 169 4.81 -60.31 39.09
N ALA A 170 3.89 -59.91 39.97
CA ALA A 170 2.74 -59.05 39.61
C ALA A 170 3.17 -57.68 39.09
N VAL A 171 4.10 -57.02 39.80
CA VAL A 171 4.69 -55.74 39.39
C VAL A 171 5.30 -55.84 37.98
N ASN A 172 6.10 -56.87 37.71
CA ASN A 172 6.74 -57.07 36.41
C ASN A 172 5.74 -57.37 35.28
N ARG A 173 4.62 -58.06 35.58
CA ARG A 173 3.54 -58.25 34.60
C ARG A 173 2.83 -56.94 34.29
N SER A 174 2.51 -56.16 35.32
CA SER A 174 1.88 -54.85 35.16
C SER A 174 2.73 -53.90 34.31
N ALA A 175 4.02 -53.78 34.64
CA ALA A 175 4.96 -52.93 33.91
C ALA A 175 5.07 -53.33 32.43
N ARG A 176 5.19 -54.64 32.13
CA ARG A 176 5.20 -55.14 30.74
C ARG A 176 3.89 -54.87 30.00
N GLY A 177 2.75 -55.00 30.69
CA GLY A 177 1.45 -54.64 30.14
C GLY A 177 1.30 -53.15 29.84
N PHE A 178 2.00 -52.30 30.59
CA PHE A 178 1.94 -50.85 30.49
C PHE A 178 2.77 -50.28 29.32
N VAL A 179 3.76 -51.01 28.80
CA VAL A 179 4.57 -50.58 27.63
C VAL A 179 3.70 -50.14 26.44
N GLY A 180 2.59 -50.85 26.20
CA GLY A 180 1.64 -50.50 25.14
C GLY A 180 0.91 -49.17 25.39
N VAL A 181 0.68 -48.82 26.65
CA VAL A 181 0.10 -47.55 27.08
C VAL A 181 1.10 -46.41 26.87
N GLU A 182 2.35 -46.59 27.33
CA GLU A 182 3.42 -45.59 27.12
C GLU A 182 3.62 -45.31 25.62
N THR A 183 3.72 -46.37 24.80
CA THR A 183 3.90 -46.22 23.34
C THR A 183 2.73 -45.45 22.70
N ALA A 184 1.49 -45.71 23.11
CA ALA A 184 0.32 -45.02 22.56
C ALA A 184 0.26 -43.55 23.01
N LEU A 185 0.64 -43.26 24.26
CA LEU A 185 0.71 -41.89 24.78
C LEU A 185 1.87 -41.10 24.16
N ASP A 186 3.01 -41.73 23.88
CA ASP A 186 4.12 -41.11 23.15
C ASP A 186 3.70 -40.71 21.74
N ARG A 187 2.93 -41.57 21.03
CA ARG A 187 2.37 -41.23 19.72
C ARG A 187 1.37 -40.08 19.80
N LEU A 188 0.53 -40.05 20.83
CA LEU A 188 -0.40 -38.95 21.06
C LEU A 188 0.34 -37.64 21.32
N VAL A 189 1.37 -37.64 22.17
CA VAL A 189 2.19 -36.45 22.45
C VAL A 189 2.89 -35.98 21.18
N GLY A 190 3.55 -36.87 20.44
CA GLY A 190 4.20 -36.51 19.18
C GLY A 190 3.23 -35.98 18.12
N ALA A 191 2.03 -36.57 18.00
CA ALA A 191 0.99 -36.04 17.12
C ALA A 191 0.48 -34.66 17.56
N SER A 192 0.38 -34.42 18.87
CA SER A 192 0.00 -33.12 19.43
C SER A 192 1.06 -32.05 19.17
N GLU A 193 2.34 -32.41 19.27
CA GLU A 193 3.46 -31.52 18.95
C GLU A 193 3.53 -31.19 17.46
N ALA A 194 3.38 -32.19 16.58
CA ALA A 194 3.33 -31.99 15.14
C ALA A 194 2.15 -31.07 14.75
N TYR A 195 0.98 -31.26 15.36
CA TYR A 195 -0.16 -30.36 15.17
C TYR A 195 0.13 -28.93 15.62
N ARG A 196 0.80 -28.75 16.77
CA ARG A 196 1.23 -27.42 17.25
C ARG A 196 2.20 -26.76 16.28
N GLU A 197 3.16 -27.50 15.75
CA GLU A 197 4.13 -26.99 14.76
C GLU A 197 3.45 -26.58 13.45
N GLU A 198 2.48 -27.37 12.95
CA GLU A 198 1.70 -27.00 11.78
C GLU A 198 0.93 -25.69 12.01
N GLN A 199 0.31 -25.54 13.18
CA GLN A 199 -0.38 -24.29 13.53
C GLN A 199 0.58 -23.11 13.69
N LEU A 200 1.78 -23.32 14.24
CA LEU A 200 2.83 -22.30 14.29
C LEU A 200 3.28 -21.88 12.89
N GLN A 201 3.41 -22.81 11.95
CA GLN A 201 3.74 -22.47 10.56
C GLN A 201 2.63 -21.66 9.90
N ARG A 202 1.37 -22.03 10.09
CA ARG A 202 0.21 -21.25 9.61
C ARG A 202 0.15 -19.86 10.25
N ALA A 203 0.45 -19.76 11.54
CA ALA A 203 0.53 -18.50 12.26
C ALA A 203 1.69 -17.62 11.75
N ASN A 204 2.88 -18.19 11.53
CA ASN A 204 4.04 -17.46 11.00
C ASN A 204 3.81 -16.96 9.57
N LEU A 205 3.14 -17.75 8.72
CA LEU A 205 2.72 -17.27 7.40
C LEU A 205 1.74 -16.09 7.55
N SER A 206 0.84 -16.12 8.53
CA SER A 206 -0.05 -14.99 8.82
C SER A 206 0.71 -13.77 9.39
N GLU A 207 1.80 -13.98 10.14
CA GLU A 207 2.68 -12.89 10.59
C GLU A 207 3.45 -12.23 9.43
N GLN A 208 3.90 -13.00 8.43
CA GLN A 208 4.54 -12.38 7.26
C GLN A 208 3.56 -11.48 6.51
N TRP A 209 2.30 -11.92 6.34
CA TRP A 209 1.25 -11.09 5.78
C TRP A 209 0.98 -9.85 6.64
N ARG A 210 1.08 -9.93 7.98
CA ARG A 210 0.96 -8.78 8.89
C ARG A 210 1.96 -7.70 8.55
N VAL A 211 3.24 -8.05 8.46
CA VAL A 211 4.32 -7.10 8.19
C VAL A 211 4.12 -6.48 6.81
N ILE A 212 3.80 -7.30 5.81
CA ILE A 212 3.55 -6.82 4.43
C ILE A 212 2.38 -5.82 4.41
N PHE A 213 1.20 -6.16 4.95
CA PHE A 213 0.05 -5.24 4.90
C PHE A 213 0.23 -3.98 5.76
N THR A 214 0.91 -4.09 6.90
CA THR A 214 1.18 -2.95 7.78
C THR A 214 2.01 -1.88 7.08
N TRP A 215 2.99 -2.26 6.26
CA TRP A 215 3.84 -1.32 5.54
C TRP A 215 3.36 -1.02 4.12
N ALA A 216 2.84 -2.01 3.39
CA ALA A 216 2.44 -1.84 1.99
C ALA A 216 1.27 -0.86 1.83
N ILE A 217 0.24 -0.94 2.68
CA ILE A 217 -0.94 -0.07 2.56
C ILE A 217 -0.59 1.42 2.76
N PRO A 218 0.14 1.82 3.82
CA PRO A 218 0.59 3.21 3.97
C PRO A 218 1.48 3.69 2.83
N VAL A 219 2.39 2.83 2.34
CA VAL A 219 3.27 3.19 1.21
C VAL A 219 2.45 3.45 -0.05
N VAL A 220 1.51 2.56 -0.39
CA VAL A 220 0.62 2.76 -1.55
C VAL A 220 -0.24 4.02 -1.38
N ALA A 221 -0.81 4.24 -0.20
CA ALA A 221 -1.57 5.46 0.11
C ALA A 221 -0.71 6.72 -0.06
N MET A 222 0.55 6.69 0.38
CA MET A 222 1.49 7.79 0.23
C MET A 222 1.82 8.06 -1.24
N VAL A 223 2.04 7.02 -2.05
CA VAL A 223 2.26 7.17 -3.50
C VAL A 223 1.06 7.81 -4.17
N ILE A 224 -0.17 7.36 -3.85
CA ILE A 224 -1.40 7.95 -4.37
C ILE A 224 -1.52 9.42 -3.96
N ALA A 225 -1.22 9.75 -2.70
CA ALA A 225 -1.24 11.13 -2.22
C ALA A 225 -0.24 12.03 -2.97
N VAL A 226 0.98 11.54 -3.26
CA VAL A 226 1.98 12.27 -4.04
C VAL A 226 1.53 12.50 -5.48
N VAL A 227 0.96 11.47 -6.13
CA VAL A 227 0.44 11.58 -7.50
C VAL A 227 -0.68 12.60 -7.58
N LEU A 228 -1.63 12.56 -6.64
CA LEU A 228 -2.72 13.53 -6.56
C LEU A 228 -2.20 14.94 -6.29
N ALA A 229 -1.30 15.12 -5.33
CA ALA A 229 -0.71 16.43 -5.02
C ALA A 229 -0.02 17.04 -6.25
N ARG A 230 0.74 16.24 -6.99
CA ARG A 230 1.38 16.68 -8.24
C ARG A 230 0.34 17.06 -9.31
N PHE A 231 -0.71 16.26 -9.45
CA PHE A 231 -1.80 16.54 -10.38
C PHE A 231 -2.49 17.87 -10.08
N PHE A 232 -2.77 18.16 -8.81
CA PHE A 232 -3.36 19.44 -8.40
C PHE A 232 -2.41 20.63 -8.59
N ALA A 233 -1.13 20.47 -8.27
CA ALA A 233 -0.13 21.51 -8.46
C ALA A 233 -0.01 21.92 -9.94
N VAL A 234 -0.10 20.96 -10.87
CA VAL A 234 -0.01 21.26 -12.31
C VAL A 234 -1.32 21.82 -12.87
N SER A 235 -2.48 21.31 -12.43
CA SER A 235 -3.78 21.70 -12.98
C SER A 235 -4.28 23.06 -12.49
N ILE A 236 -3.88 23.51 -11.30
CA ILE A 236 -4.41 24.76 -10.71
C ILE A 236 -3.34 25.86 -10.70
N THR A 237 -2.15 25.57 -10.21
CA THR A 237 -1.13 26.61 -9.97
C THR A 237 -0.64 27.22 -11.28
N ARG A 238 -0.44 26.39 -12.32
CA ARG A 238 0.10 26.85 -13.59
C ARG A 238 -0.86 27.82 -14.33
N PRO A 239 -2.15 27.51 -14.53
CA PRO A 239 -3.09 28.46 -15.15
C PRO A 239 -3.25 29.77 -14.39
N ILE A 240 -3.23 29.73 -13.05
CA ILE A 240 -3.32 30.95 -12.22
C ILE A 240 -2.08 31.83 -12.41
N GLU A 241 -0.88 31.25 -12.47
CA GLU A 241 0.35 31.99 -12.75
C GLU A 241 0.33 32.61 -14.16
N GLU A 242 -0.16 31.86 -15.15
CA GLU A 242 -0.32 32.35 -16.52
C GLU A 242 -1.32 33.53 -16.58
N LEU A 243 -2.47 33.43 -15.92
CA LEU A 243 -3.44 34.55 -15.82
C LEU A 243 -2.87 35.76 -15.08
N ARG A 244 -2.10 35.54 -14.01
CA ARG A 244 -1.43 36.62 -13.28
C ARG A 244 -0.45 37.37 -14.18
N LEU A 245 0.40 36.63 -14.91
CA LEU A 245 1.35 37.23 -15.85
C LEU A 245 0.64 38.00 -16.96
N ALA A 246 -0.47 37.46 -17.47
CA ALA A 246 -1.31 38.15 -18.46
C ALA A 246 -1.86 39.48 -17.92
N ALA A 247 -2.35 39.47 -16.67
CA ALA A 247 -2.88 40.66 -16.03
C ALA A 247 -1.80 41.73 -15.83
N GLU A 248 -0.58 41.33 -15.44
CA GLU A 248 0.57 42.24 -15.34
C GLU A 248 0.99 42.83 -16.70
N GLU A 249 0.90 42.07 -17.80
CA GLU A 249 1.15 42.58 -19.16
C GLU A 249 0.11 43.65 -19.56
N VAL A 250 -1.17 43.42 -19.24
CA VAL A 250 -2.25 44.40 -19.49
C VAL A 250 -2.04 45.67 -18.68
N GLU A 251 -1.63 45.55 -17.41
CA GLU A 251 -1.32 46.68 -16.54
C GLU A 251 -0.20 47.54 -17.12
N ARG A 252 0.84 46.91 -17.68
CA ARG A 252 1.95 47.60 -18.37
C ARG A 252 1.54 48.20 -19.73
N GLY A 253 0.31 48.01 -20.16
CA GLY A 253 -0.23 48.53 -21.43
C GLY A 253 0.07 47.66 -22.65
N ASP A 254 0.68 46.48 -22.48
CA ASP A 254 0.90 45.53 -23.57
C ASP A 254 -0.33 44.61 -23.73
N THR A 255 -1.24 45.03 -24.60
CA THR A 255 -2.47 44.28 -24.90
C THR A 255 -2.32 43.34 -26.10
N THR A 256 -1.12 43.21 -26.67
CA THR A 256 -0.94 42.52 -27.96
C THR A 256 -0.98 41.00 -27.84
N ARG A 257 -0.45 40.42 -26.76
CA ARG A 257 -0.43 38.96 -26.53
C ARG A 257 -1.79 38.32 -26.29
N LEU A 258 -2.72 39.04 -25.68
CA LEU A 258 -4.07 38.53 -25.36
C LEU A 258 -4.99 38.44 -26.57
N LEU A 259 -4.65 39.10 -27.69
CA LEU A 259 -5.48 39.09 -28.90
C LEU A 259 -5.23 37.88 -29.79
N THR A 260 -4.13 37.15 -29.61
CA THR A 260 -3.73 36.02 -30.45
C THR A 260 -4.48 34.72 -30.16
N GLY A 261 -5.33 34.68 -29.12
CA GLY A 261 -6.23 33.54 -28.87
C GLY A 261 -5.54 32.25 -28.41
N GLU A 262 -4.30 32.33 -27.93
CA GLU A 262 -3.50 31.17 -27.49
C GLU A 262 -3.78 30.74 -26.03
N TYR A 263 -4.88 31.18 -25.41
CA TYR A 263 -5.24 30.67 -24.08
C TYR A 263 -5.89 29.30 -24.20
N PRO A 264 -5.53 28.34 -23.31
CA PRO A 264 -6.20 27.05 -23.24
C PRO A 264 -7.71 27.26 -23.10
N GLN A 265 -8.49 26.69 -24.02
CA GLN A 265 -9.96 26.65 -23.96
C GLN A 265 -10.41 25.59 -22.96
N ASP A 266 -9.99 25.75 -21.70
CA ASP A 266 -10.52 24.90 -20.64
C ASP A 266 -11.92 25.41 -20.26
N ASP A 267 -12.93 24.54 -20.33
CA ASP A 267 -14.34 24.86 -20.01
C ASP A 267 -14.59 24.95 -18.48
N ASP A 268 -13.68 25.59 -17.74
CA ASP A 268 -13.77 25.78 -16.30
C ASP A 268 -13.76 27.26 -15.88
N GLU A 269 -13.92 27.53 -14.58
CA GLU A 269 -13.99 28.92 -14.12
C GLU A 269 -12.66 29.69 -14.31
N ILE A 270 -11.53 28.99 -14.47
CA ILE A 270 -10.24 29.64 -14.77
C ILE A 270 -10.26 30.07 -16.24
N GLY A 271 -10.77 29.22 -17.13
CA GLY A 271 -11.03 29.57 -18.53
C GLY A 271 -11.99 30.75 -18.67
N ASP A 272 -13.12 30.72 -17.95
CA ASP A 272 -14.08 31.83 -17.93
C ASP A 272 -13.46 33.15 -17.45
N LEU A 273 -12.62 33.08 -16.40
CA LEU A 273 -11.87 34.25 -15.91
C LEU A 273 -10.88 34.76 -16.97
N GLY A 274 -10.17 33.85 -17.66
CA GLY A 274 -9.29 34.18 -18.77
C GLY A 274 -10.01 34.85 -19.94
N HIS A 275 -11.22 34.38 -20.27
CA HIS A 275 -12.08 35.01 -21.26
C HIS A 275 -12.56 36.40 -20.84
N ALA A 276 -12.95 36.57 -19.57
CA ALA A 276 -13.33 37.87 -19.02
C ALA A 276 -12.16 38.87 -19.05
N LEU A 277 -10.96 38.43 -18.64
CA LEU A 277 -9.73 39.24 -18.70
C LEU A 277 -9.38 39.64 -20.14
N SER A 278 -9.51 38.71 -21.09
CA SER A 278 -9.28 38.97 -22.52
C SER A 278 -10.26 40.02 -23.08
N ARG A 279 -11.54 39.94 -22.72
CA ARG A 279 -12.54 40.98 -23.08
C ARG A 279 -12.20 42.34 -22.49
N MET A 280 -11.74 42.37 -21.24
CA MET A 280 -11.31 43.61 -20.57
C MET A 280 -10.09 44.22 -21.26
N ALA A 281 -9.05 43.41 -21.49
CA ALA A 281 -7.82 43.84 -22.17
C ALA A 281 -8.11 44.41 -23.57
N ARG A 282 -9.01 43.78 -24.34
CA ARG A 282 -9.44 44.28 -25.66
C ARG A 282 -10.10 45.66 -25.54
N THR A 283 -11.03 45.82 -24.59
CA THR A 283 -11.74 47.09 -24.36
C THR A 283 -10.78 48.22 -23.95
N ILE A 284 -9.80 47.91 -23.08
CA ILE A 284 -8.76 48.87 -22.67
C ILE A 284 -7.88 49.25 -23.87
N GLY A 285 -7.44 48.26 -24.65
CA GLY A 285 -6.63 48.50 -25.85
C GLY A 285 -7.35 49.38 -26.87
N GLU A 286 -8.63 49.13 -27.12
CA GLU A 286 -9.49 49.94 -28.01
C GLU A 286 -9.65 51.38 -27.52
N ARG A 287 -9.90 51.57 -26.22
CA ARG A 287 -9.96 52.91 -25.61
C ARG A 287 -8.62 53.64 -25.71
N SER A 288 -7.50 52.99 -25.36
CA SER A 288 -6.17 53.61 -25.43
C SER A 288 -5.80 54.05 -26.84
N ARG A 289 -6.10 53.23 -27.87
CA ARG A 289 -5.91 53.62 -29.28
C ARG A 289 -6.80 54.79 -29.69
N SER A 290 -8.06 54.79 -29.25
CA SER A 290 -8.99 55.90 -29.51
C SER A 290 -8.46 57.20 -28.89
N HIS A 291 -7.99 57.17 -27.64
CA HIS A 291 -7.39 58.34 -26.98
C HIS A 291 -6.10 58.83 -27.67
N ALA A 292 -5.23 57.92 -28.12
CA ALA A 292 -4.04 58.27 -28.88
C ALA A 292 -4.40 58.94 -30.23
N PHE A 293 -5.41 58.42 -30.93
CA PHE A 293 -5.93 59.00 -32.16
C PHE A 293 -6.53 60.40 -31.94
N TYR A 294 -7.34 60.59 -30.89
CA TYR A 294 -7.90 61.91 -30.52
C TYR A 294 -6.81 62.93 -30.14
N ARG A 295 -5.76 62.51 -29.41
CA ARG A 295 -4.62 63.39 -29.13
C ARG A 295 -3.92 63.82 -30.42
N SER A 296 -3.60 62.88 -31.31
CA SER A 296 -2.89 63.19 -32.57
C SER A 296 -3.68 64.16 -33.46
N THR A 297 -4.99 63.96 -33.59
CA THR A 297 -5.85 64.84 -34.40
C THR A 297 -6.02 66.24 -33.78
N ARG A 298 -6.07 66.34 -32.44
CA ARG A 298 -6.08 67.64 -31.75
C ARG A 298 -4.77 68.41 -31.96
N TRP A 299 -3.63 67.73 -31.92
CA TRP A 299 -2.32 68.32 -32.25
C TRP A 299 -2.28 68.85 -33.69
N HIS A 300 -2.81 68.10 -34.66
CA HIS A 300 -2.88 68.58 -36.04
C HIS A 300 -3.78 69.81 -36.20
N ARG A 301 -4.94 69.88 -35.51
CA ARG A 301 -5.82 71.06 -35.55
C ARG A 301 -5.20 72.29 -34.88
N SER A 302 -4.51 72.14 -33.74
CA SER A 302 -3.86 73.27 -33.06
C SER A 302 -2.66 73.81 -33.86
N ALA A 303 -1.91 72.93 -34.53
CA ALA A 303 -0.85 73.32 -35.47
C ALA A 303 -1.42 74.10 -36.66
N HIS A 304 -2.55 73.66 -37.23
CA HIS A 304 -3.25 74.37 -38.31
C HIS A 304 -3.78 75.73 -37.87
N GLN A 305 -4.41 75.85 -36.70
CA GLN A 305 -4.88 77.13 -36.16
C GLN A 305 -3.73 78.09 -35.85
N SER A 306 -2.61 77.60 -35.30
CA SER A 306 -1.43 78.44 -35.03
C SER A 306 -0.79 78.96 -36.32
N CYS A 307 -0.75 78.16 -37.39
CA CYS A 307 -0.36 78.64 -38.71
C CYS A 307 -1.34 79.69 -39.26
N ARG A 308 -2.65 79.45 -39.14
CA ARG A 308 -3.68 80.40 -39.60
C ARG A 308 -3.63 81.72 -38.83
N ALA A 309 -3.35 81.69 -37.53
CA ALA A 309 -3.20 82.89 -36.70
C ALA A 309 -1.91 83.68 -37.04
N LYS A 310 -0.80 83.00 -37.37
CA LYS A 310 0.43 83.66 -37.84
C LYS A 310 0.28 84.27 -39.24
N HIS A 311 -0.44 83.60 -40.14
CA HIS A 311 -0.70 84.13 -41.49
C HIS A 311 -1.84 85.17 -41.53
N GLY A 312 -2.80 85.11 -40.60
CA GLY A 312 -3.90 86.09 -40.51
C GLY A 312 -3.46 87.50 -40.08
N ARG A 313 -2.34 87.66 -39.38
CA ARG A 313 -1.77 88.99 -39.04
C ARG A 313 -0.88 89.60 -40.13
N ARG A 314 -0.61 88.88 -41.23
CA ARG A 314 0.13 89.39 -42.40
C ARG A 314 -0.73 89.44 -43.67
N ALA A 315 -2.05 89.58 -43.51
CA ALA A 315 -3.00 89.62 -44.63
C ALA A 315 -3.56 91.03 -44.91
N HIS A 316 -2.81 92.09 -44.59
CA HIS A 316 -3.12 93.44 -45.07
C HIS A 316 -2.03 94.09 -45.94
N GLN A 317 -0.92 93.43 -46.21
CA GLN A 317 0.03 93.89 -47.23
C GLN A 317 0.61 92.71 -48.03
N ALA A 318 0.02 92.56 -49.22
CA ALA A 318 0.67 92.21 -50.48
C ALA A 318 1.25 90.79 -50.71
N VAL A 319 1.01 90.37 -51.96
CA VAL A 319 1.77 89.44 -52.81
C VAL A 319 1.48 87.94 -52.65
N GLY A 320 1.18 87.33 -53.80
CA GLY A 320 0.83 85.94 -53.97
C GLY A 320 1.92 84.97 -53.52
N CYS A 321 1.49 83.96 -52.76
CA CYS A 321 2.27 82.78 -52.49
C CYS A 321 1.57 81.57 -53.13
N ARG A 322 2.22 81.01 -54.16
CA ARG A 322 1.95 79.66 -54.67
C ARG A 322 1.98 78.68 -53.51
N CYS A 323 0.82 78.10 -53.16
CA CYS A 323 0.79 76.86 -52.40
C CYS A 323 1.31 75.75 -53.31
N ARG A 324 2.60 75.51 -53.18
CA ARG A 324 3.32 74.38 -53.79
C ARG A 324 2.79 73.10 -53.16
N GLU A 325 2.04 72.37 -53.97
CA GLU A 325 1.84 70.92 -53.99
C GLU A 325 2.74 70.16 -53.00
N VAL A 326 2.18 69.81 -51.83
CA VAL A 326 2.84 68.94 -50.85
C VAL A 326 2.49 67.50 -51.20
N LEU A 327 3.46 66.85 -51.84
CA LEU A 327 3.80 65.43 -51.86
C LEU A 327 2.71 64.44 -51.42
N GLN A 328 2.23 63.68 -52.40
CA GLN A 328 1.66 62.34 -52.20
C GLN A 328 2.63 61.45 -51.38
N PRO A 329 2.14 60.67 -50.39
CA PRO A 329 2.92 59.60 -49.82
C PRO A 329 2.89 58.40 -50.78
N ARG A 330 3.80 58.40 -51.76
CA ARG A 330 4.17 57.17 -52.47
C ARG A 330 5.12 56.36 -51.59
N GLN A 331 4.67 55.15 -51.26
CA GLN A 331 5.48 53.97 -51.00
C GLN A 331 6.48 54.03 -49.83
N ALA A 332 5.98 53.87 -48.61
CA ALA A 332 6.76 53.22 -47.56
C ALA A 332 6.71 51.71 -47.79
N VAL A 333 7.64 51.22 -48.61
CA VAL A 333 7.95 49.80 -48.75
C VAL A 333 8.33 49.25 -47.37
N SER A 334 7.68 48.15 -46.99
CA SER A 334 7.93 47.34 -45.80
C SER A 334 9.41 46.97 -45.64
N VAL A 335 10.10 47.65 -44.73
CA VAL A 335 11.45 47.28 -44.24
C VAL A 335 11.39 46.10 -43.24
N VAL A 336 10.20 45.58 -42.93
CA VAL A 336 10.03 44.42 -42.02
C VAL A 336 10.34 43.08 -42.72
N SER A 337 10.50 43.08 -44.05
CA SER A 337 10.77 41.87 -44.85
C SER A 337 12.23 41.39 -44.83
N LEU A 338 13.20 42.22 -44.41
CA LEU A 338 14.64 41.91 -44.51
C LEU A 338 15.30 41.40 -43.22
N VAL A 339 14.60 41.40 -42.07
CA VAL A 339 15.14 40.86 -40.81
C VAL A 339 14.78 39.37 -40.61
N ARG A 340 13.72 38.84 -41.24
CA ARG A 340 13.33 37.42 -41.10
C ARG A 340 14.14 36.41 -41.93
N LEU A 341 15.02 36.86 -42.83
CA LEU A 341 15.88 35.94 -43.60
C LEU A 341 17.29 35.72 -43.01
N ARG A 342 17.66 36.42 -41.92
CA ARG A 342 18.99 36.28 -41.31
C ARG A 342 19.09 35.28 -40.15
N GLU A 343 17.96 34.82 -39.59
CA GLU A 343 17.97 33.85 -38.47
C GLU A 343 17.74 32.38 -38.87
N ARG A 344 17.17 32.08 -40.05
CA ARG A 344 17.00 30.68 -40.50
C ARG A 344 18.28 29.99 -41.01
N ARG A 345 19.42 30.70 -41.11
CA ARG A 345 20.71 30.11 -41.54
C ARG A 345 21.68 29.76 -40.40
N LYS A 346 21.40 30.08 -39.14
CA LYS A 346 22.30 29.75 -38.00
C LYS A 346 21.99 28.46 -37.24
N ARG A 347 20.87 27.77 -37.53
CA ARG A 347 20.49 26.51 -36.84
C ARG A 347 20.78 25.21 -37.61
N LYS A 348 21.48 25.26 -38.75
CA LYS A 348 21.79 24.07 -39.59
C LYS A 348 23.28 23.70 -39.69
N ARG A 349 24.14 24.27 -38.85
CA ARG A 349 25.57 23.90 -38.74
C ARG A 349 26.06 24.02 -37.29
N ARG A 350 25.91 22.94 -36.52
CA ARG A 350 26.58 22.56 -35.26
C ARG A 350 25.74 21.43 -34.66
N GLY A 351 26.14 20.18 -34.56
CA GLY A 351 27.35 19.50 -34.99
C GLY A 351 27.07 18.00 -34.88
N SER A 352 27.24 17.30 -35.99
CA SER A 352 27.69 15.91 -35.99
C SER A 352 29.16 15.91 -35.56
N GLY A 353 29.52 15.12 -34.55
CA GLY A 353 30.92 14.99 -34.15
C GLY A 353 31.10 14.20 -32.87
N CYS A 354 31.39 12.91 -33.06
CA CYS A 354 32.00 11.99 -32.11
C CYS A 354 33.00 12.62 -31.14
N SER A 355 33.02 12.11 -29.91
CA SER A 355 34.29 11.73 -29.28
C SER A 355 34.09 10.67 -28.20
N HIS A 356 34.70 9.53 -28.46
CA HIS A 356 35.12 8.50 -27.53
C HIS A 356 36.22 9.04 -26.58
N CYS A 357 36.40 8.35 -25.43
CA CYS A 357 37.60 8.26 -24.60
C CYS A 357 37.97 9.38 -23.59
N ARG A 358 37.75 9.11 -22.29
CA ARG A 358 38.75 8.85 -21.22
C ARG A 358 38.03 8.94 -19.85
N ALA A 359 37.94 7.87 -19.05
CA ALA A 359 38.99 7.17 -18.28
C ALA A 359 39.35 7.88 -16.95
N VAL A 360 39.06 7.17 -15.84
CA VAL A 360 39.93 6.90 -14.67
C VAL A 360 39.67 7.64 -13.33
N SER A 361 39.23 6.80 -12.36
CA SER A 361 39.52 6.69 -10.90
C SER A 361 39.07 7.73 -9.87
N HIS A 362 38.29 7.29 -8.87
CA HIS A 362 38.74 6.91 -7.50
C HIS A 362 37.49 6.43 -6.71
N ALA A 363 37.42 5.17 -6.27
CA ALA A 363 37.82 4.68 -4.93
C ALA A 363 36.93 5.19 -3.77
N THR A 364 36.05 4.32 -3.25
CA THR A 364 35.89 4.12 -1.79
C THR A 364 35.18 2.80 -1.49
N ARG A 365 35.86 1.97 -0.70
CA ARG A 365 35.42 0.72 -0.07
C ARG A 365 34.55 1.04 1.15
N ALA A 366 33.56 0.17 1.43
CA ALA A 366 33.16 -0.23 2.78
C ALA A 366 32.37 -1.55 2.66
N THR A 367 33.02 -2.72 2.83
CA THR A 367 33.06 -3.54 4.07
C THR A 367 31.69 -3.98 4.60
N SER A 368 31.35 -5.25 4.39
CA SER A 368 30.57 -6.06 5.34
C SER A 368 30.82 -7.54 5.03
N CYS A 369 31.76 -8.15 5.76
CA CYS A 369 31.88 -9.59 5.94
C CYS A 369 31.79 -9.81 7.45
N LEU A 370 30.85 -10.65 7.88
CA LEU A 370 30.65 -11.07 9.26
C LEU A 370 30.43 -12.59 9.18
N PRO A 371 31.36 -13.42 9.66
CA PRO A 371 31.03 -14.78 10.04
C PRO A 371 30.69 -14.83 11.53
N LEU A 372 29.59 -15.52 11.82
CA LEU A 372 29.14 -15.94 13.14
C LEU A 372 29.93 -17.20 13.50
N ASP A 373 30.72 -17.15 14.57
CA ASP A 373 31.21 -18.33 15.29
C ASP A 373 30.73 -18.22 16.73
N LEU A 374 29.92 -19.20 17.18
CA LEU A 374 29.72 -19.50 18.60
C LEU A 374 29.10 -20.90 18.74
N HIS A 375 29.98 -21.86 19.00
CA HIS A 375 29.66 -23.14 19.63
C HIS A 375 30.77 -23.45 20.64
N THR A 376 30.46 -23.28 21.93
CA THR A 376 30.65 -24.21 23.07
C THR A 376 30.32 -23.49 24.36
#